data_AF-A0A382I620-F1
#
_entry.id   AF-A0A382I620-F1
#
_cell.length_a   1.000
_cell.length_b   1.000
_cell.length_c   1.000
_cell.angle_alpha   90.00
_cell.angle_beta   90.00
_cell.angle_gamma   90.00
#
_symmetry.space_group_name_H-M   'P 1'
#
loop_
_entity.id
_entity.type
_entity.pdbx_description
1 polymer ?
#
loop_
_entity_poly.entity_id
_entity_poly.type
_entity_poly.pdbx_seq_one_letter_code
_entity_poly.pdbx_strand_id
1 'polypeptide(L)' 'MTNIEKIKQLRQSTGAGFKDCSTAIEEAKGDLNKAAEILRIKGISKASKKMTRVANEGVVAVSGDEKKISLIEI' A
#
# COMPACT_ATOMS: atom_id res chain seq x y z
N MET A 1 9.65 -23.48 -7.20
CA MET A 1 9.09 -23.15 -5.87
C MET A 1 9.22 -21.66 -5.66
N THR A 2 8.09 -20.94 -5.58
CA THR A 2 8.07 -19.55 -5.14
C THR A 2 8.60 -19.52 -3.70
N ASN A 3 9.68 -18.77 -3.47
CA ASN A 3 10.29 -18.72 -2.14
C ASN A 3 9.35 -17.95 -1.18
N ILE A 4 8.63 -18.71 -0.33
CA ILE A 4 7.66 -18.19 0.64
C ILE A 4 8.28 -17.14 1.56
N GLU A 5 9.57 -17.27 1.88
CA GLU A 5 10.28 -16.29 2.71
C GLU A 5 10.35 -14.92 2.02
N LYS A 6 10.63 -14.90 0.72
CA LYS A 6 10.65 -13.65 -0.06
C LYS A 6 9.27 -13.00 -0.13
N ILE A 7 8.21 -13.80 -0.28
CA ILE A 7 6.83 -13.31 -0.26
C ILE A 7 6.50 -12.71 1.11
N LYS A 8 6.89 -13.38 2.19
CA LYS A 8 6.70 -12.90 3.56
C LYS A 8 7.46 -11.60 3.81
N GLN A 9 8.72 -11.51 3.39
CA GLN A 9 9.54 -10.31 3.49
C GLN A 9 8.91 -9.14 2.72
N LEU A 10 8.52 -9.35 1.46
CA LEU A 10 7.88 -8.31 0.65
C LEU A 10 6.55 -7.84 1.25
N ARG A 11 5.75 -8.77 1.79
CA ARG A 11 4.51 -8.41 2.49
C ARG A 11 4.78 -7.61 3.77
N GLN A 12 5.79 -7.96 4.54
CA GLN A 12 6.16 -7.21 5.76
C GLN A 12 6.61 -5.78 5.44
N SER A 13 7.37 -5.58 4.36
CA SER A 13 7.85 -4.24 3.99
C SER A 13 6.79 -3.37 3.32
N THR A 14 5.86 -3.95 2.56
CA THR A 14 4.89 -3.18 1.75
C THR A 14 3.47 -3.15 2.31
N GLY A 15 3.11 -4.10 3.19
CA GLY A 15 1.74 -4.31 3.65
C GLY A 15 0.77 -4.86 2.59
N ALA A 16 1.25 -5.19 1.39
CA ALA A 16 0.41 -5.69 0.31
C ALA A 16 -0.18 -7.09 0.59
N GLY A 17 -1.27 -7.43 -0.10
CA GLY A 17 -1.93 -8.73 0.03
C GLY A 17 -1.01 -9.88 -0.42
N PHE A 18 -1.12 -11.04 0.23
CA PHE A 18 -0.24 -12.18 -0.03
C PHE A 18 -0.18 -12.58 -1.52
N LYS A 19 -1.34 -12.63 -2.19
CA LYS A 19 -1.43 -12.97 -3.62
C LYS A 19 -0.73 -11.93 -4.51
N ASP A 20 -0.89 -10.64 -4.20
CA ASP A 20 -0.23 -9.57 -4.93
C ASP A 20 1.30 -9.67 -4.78
N CYS A 21 1.78 -9.94 -3.56
CA CYS A 21 3.20 -10.18 -3.31
C CYS A 21 3.73 -11.40 -4.06
N SER A 22 2.99 -12.51 -4.07
CA SER A 22 3.37 -13.72 -4.82
C SER A 22 3.52 -13.43 -6.32
N THR A 23 2.52 -12.79 -6.92
CA THR A 23 2.55 -12.43 -8.35
C THR A 23 3.66 -11.42 -8.65
N ALA A 24 3.88 -10.43 -7.77
CA ALA A 24 4.96 -9.46 -7.96
C ALA A 24 6.35 -10.10 -7.88
N ILE A 25 6.56 -11.06 -6.97
CA ILE A 25 7.80 -11.84 -6.87
C ILE A 25 8.02 -12.68 -8.13
N GLU A 26 6.98 -13.30 -8.68
CA GLU A 26 7.06 -14.05 -9.93
C GLU A 26 7.41 -13.16 -11.12
N GLU A 27 6.73 -12.02 -11.29
CA GLU A 27 7.00 -11.04 -12.36
C GLU A 27 8.40 -10.41 -12.22
N ALA A 28 8.86 -10.21 -10.99
CA ALA A 28 10.20 -9.71 -10.69
C ALA A 28 11.28 -10.81 -10.75
N LYS A 29 10.92 -12.06 -11.05
CA LYS A 29 11.85 -13.21 -11.06
C LYS A 29 12.63 -13.36 -9.75
N GLY A 30 11.99 -13.06 -8.62
CA GLY A 30 12.57 -13.19 -7.29
C GLY A 30 13.37 -11.98 -6.80
N ASP A 31 13.43 -10.87 -7.55
CA ASP A 31 14.01 -9.60 -7.11
C ASP A 31 13.02 -8.83 -6.22
N LEU A 32 13.39 -8.57 -4.97
CA LEU A 32 12.55 -7.89 -3.99
C LEU A 32 12.32 -6.41 -4.32
N ASN A 33 13.33 -5.70 -4.82
CA ASN A 33 13.23 -4.29 -5.15
C ASN A 33 12.32 -4.08 -6.36
N LYS A 34 12.52 -4.91 -7.39
CA LYS A 34 11.65 -4.88 -8.57
C LYS A 34 10.22 -5.30 -8.23
N ALA A 35 10.03 -6.28 -7.35
CA ALA A 35 8.70 -6.68 -6.89
C ALA A 35 7.99 -5.54 -6.11
N ALA A 36 8.73 -4.80 -5.28
CA ALA A 36 8.20 -3.63 -4.58
C ALA A 36 7.75 -2.53 -5.56
N GLU A 37 8.51 -2.27 -6.61
CA GLU A 37 8.12 -1.29 -7.64
C GLU A 37 6.88 -1.74 -8.42
N ILE A 38 6.80 -3.03 -8.78
CA ILE A 38 5.60 -3.61 -9.40
C ILE A 38 4.36 -3.41 -8.51
N LEU A 39 4.50 -3.67 -7.20
CA LEU A 39 3.42 -3.46 -6.24
C LEU A 39 3.02 -1.99 -6.14
N ARG A 40 3.99 -1.06 -6.17
CA ARG A 40 3.74 0.39 -6.13
C ARG A 40 2.90 0.84 -7.32
N ILE A 41 3.30 0.46 -8.54
CA ILE A 41 2.58 0.81 -9.78
C ILE A 41 1.17 0.20 -9.78
N LYS A 42 1.04 -1.09 -9.43
CA LYS A 42 -0.26 -1.76 -9.33
C LYS A 42 -1.15 -1.14 -8.24
N GLY A 43 -0.55 -0.70 -7.13
CA GLY A 43 -1.22 -0.02 -6.04
C GLY A 43 -1.89 1.28 -6.47
N ILE A 44 -1.20 2.10 -7.28
CA ILE A 44 -1.75 3.33 -7.85
C ILE A 44 -2.99 3.01 -8.71
N SER A 45 -2.90 2.03 -9.61
CA SER A 45 -4.04 1.63 -10.45
C SER A 45 -5.24 1.13 -9.62
N LYS A 46 -4.98 0.36 -8.56
CA LYS A 46 -6.04 -0.10 -7.64
C LYS A 46 -6.66 1.06 -6.87
N ALA A 47 -5.87 2.02 -6.42
CA ALA A 47 -6.36 3.22 -5.75
C ALA A 47 -7.25 4.03 -6.71
N SER A 48 -6.84 4.20 -7.97
CA SER A 48 -7.66 4.87 -8.98
C SER A 48 -9.02 4.20 -9.19
N LYS A 49 -9.08 2.87 -9.20
CA LYS A 49 -10.35 2.13 -9.28
C LYS A 49 -11.20 2.24 -8.02
N LYS A 50 -10.60 2.51 -6.86
CA LYS A 50 -11.33 2.72 -5.61
C LYS A 50 -11.91 4.13 -5.49
N MET A 51 -11.34 5.13 -6.17
CA MET A 51 -11.82 6.52 -6.14
C MET A 51 -13.27 6.67 -6.65
N THR A 52 -13.78 5.73 -7.43
CA THR A 52 -15.19 5.75 -7.88
C THR A 52 -16.18 5.32 -6.80
N ARG A 53 -15.70 4.79 -5.67
CA ARG A 53 -16.54 4.38 -4.54
C ARG A 53 -16.74 5.58 -3.63
N VAL A 54 -17.97 5.77 -3.19
CA VAL A 54 -18.28 6.76 -2.15
C VAL A 54 -17.81 6.22 -0.80
N ALA A 55 -17.02 7.00 -0.08
CA ALA A 55 -16.64 6.75 1.32
C ALA A 55 -17.42 7.74 2.20
N ASN A 56 -18.32 7.24 3.04
CA ASN A 56 -19.15 8.06 3.94
C ASN A 56 -18.64 8.08 5.39
N GLU A 57 -17.55 7.36 5.67
CA GLU A 57 -16.92 7.25 6.98
C GLU A 57 -15.47 7.73 6.86
N GLY A 58 -14.97 8.40 7.89
CA GLY A 58 -13.63 8.99 7.95
C GLY A 58 -13.23 9.37 9.38
N VAL A 59 -12.13 10.09 9.53
CA VAL A 59 -11.63 10.56 10.82
C VAL A 59 -11.25 12.05 10.77
N VAL A 60 -11.66 12.80 11.80
CA VAL A 60 -11.21 14.18 12.01
C VAL A 60 -9.98 14.16 12.92
N ALA A 61 -8.88 14.70 12.44
CA ALA A 61 -7.66 14.91 13.22
C ALA A 61 -7.40 16.41 13.43
N VAL A 62 -7.09 16.77 14.66
CA VAL A 62 -6.78 18.15 15.06
C VAL A 62 -5.39 18.16 15.68
N SER A 63 -4.58 19.14 15.28
CA SER A 63 -3.24 19.35 15.85
C SER A 63 -2.97 20.83 15.95
N GLY A 64 -2.33 21.26 17.03
CA GLY A 64 -2.05 22.66 17.28
C GLY A 64 -1.42 22.93 18.63
N ASP A 65 -1.01 24.18 18.81
CA ASP A 65 -0.55 24.75 20.06
C ASP A 65 -1.46 25.94 20.46
N GLU A 66 -1.05 26.69 21.48
CA GLU A 66 -1.81 27.85 22.00
C GLU A 66 -2.02 28.97 20.96
N LYS A 67 -1.21 29.03 19.90
CA LYS A 67 -1.23 30.11 18.91
C LYS A 67 -1.85 29.69 17.59
N LYS A 68 -1.77 28.40 17.23
CA LYS A 68 -2.23 27.90 15.93
C LYS A 68 -2.80 26.49 16.05
N ILE A 69 -3.93 26.29 15.39
CA ILE A 69 -4.61 24.99 15.28
C ILE A 69 -4.85 24.68 13.81
N SER A 70 -4.71 23.41 13.45
CA SER A 70 -5.06 22.84 12.14
C SER A 70 -5.98 21.66 12.32
N LEU A 71 -6.96 21.54 11.42
CA LEU A 71 -7.92 20.44 11.37
C LEU A 71 -7.86 19.82 9.98
N ILE A 72 -7.90 18.49 9.93
CA ILE A 72 -7.99 17.70 8.71
C ILE A 72 -9.04 16.60 8.88
N GLU A 73 -9.78 16.31 7.81
CA GLU A 73 -10.63 15.13 7.69
C GLU A 73 -9.98 14.18 6.68
N ILE A 74 -9.93 12.89 7.02
CA ILE A 74 -9.29 11.81 6.24
C ILE A 74 -10.30 10.72 5.98
#